data_AF-A0A964BKN8-F1
#
_entry.id   AF-A0A964BKN8-F1
#
_cell.length_a   1.000
_cell.length_b   1.000
_cell.length_c   1.000
_cell.angle_alpha   90.00
_cell.angle_beta   90.00
_cell.angle_gamma   90.00
#
_symmetry.space_group_name_H-M   'P 1'
#
loop_
_entity.id
_entity.type
_entity.pdbx_description
1 polymer ?
#
loop_
_entity_poly.entity_id
_entity_poly.type
_entity_poly.pdbx_seq_one_letter_code
_entity_poly.pdbx_strand_id
1 'polypeptide(L)'
;ASPLARALMEREGLRGTFELQSYFLRRVKDMLTARDRVLVGWNEVAHGGGVPAKDTLLMAWENPQVGAALAREGYDVVITPGQAYYLDMAQSPAWLEPGAGWAGSSTPEQTYAYDAEASFPAELRPRFRGVQACIWCEHFHSKDYFNDLVFPRLAAIAEAAWTPLARKDWLRFAVQARNTPRL
;
A
#
# COMPACT_ATOMS: atom_id res chain seq x y z
N ALA A 1 19.58 -8.20 23.42
CA ALA A 1 19.45 -9.28 22.41
C ALA A 1 18.69 -10.45 23.02
N SER A 2 17.67 -10.99 22.33
CA SER A 2 16.82 -12.08 22.86
C SER A 2 17.55 -13.44 22.84
N PRO A 3 17.73 -14.13 23.99
CA PRO A 3 18.35 -15.47 24.02
C PRO A 3 17.57 -16.52 23.22
N LEU A 4 16.23 -16.46 23.27
CA LEU A 4 15.36 -17.39 22.53
C LEU A 4 15.48 -17.21 21.02
N ALA A 5 15.59 -15.97 20.55
CA ALA A 5 15.79 -15.68 19.14
C ALA A 5 17.14 -16.22 18.63
N ARG A 6 18.21 -16.10 19.44
CA ARG A 6 19.52 -16.65 19.09
C ARG A 6 19.51 -18.18 18.99
N ALA A 7 18.95 -18.85 19.99
CA ALA A 7 18.83 -20.30 19.97
C ALA A 7 18.00 -20.81 18.78
N LEU A 8 16.94 -20.09 18.41
CA LEU A 8 16.16 -20.38 17.20
C LEU A 8 16.99 -20.18 15.93
N MET A 9 17.73 -19.08 15.81
CA MET A 9 18.59 -18.82 14.66
C MET A 9 19.67 -19.88 14.50
N GLU A 10 20.31 -20.30 15.60
CA GLU A 10 21.30 -21.39 15.60
C GLU A 10 20.68 -22.72 15.16
N ARG A 11 19.50 -23.07 15.69
CA ARG A 11 18.81 -24.32 15.36
C ARG A 11 18.39 -24.40 13.90
N GLU A 12 17.90 -23.30 13.34
CA GLU A 12 17.35 -23.24 11.98
C GLU A 12 18.39 -22.77 10.94
N GLY A 13 19.65 -22.51 11.36
CA GLY A 13 20.73 -22.05 10.49
C GLY A 13 20.55 -20.65 9.91
N LEU A 14 19.85 -19.75 10.61
CA LEU A 14 19.52 -18.41 10.14
C LEU A 14 20.67 -17.44 10.40
N ARG A 15 21.07 -16.69 9.38
CA ARG A 15 22.24 -15.79 9.40
C ARG A 15 21.98 -14.45 10.07
N GLY A 16 20.72 -14.04 10.20
CA GLY A 16 20.39 -12.70 10.70
C GLY A 16 18.91 -12.50 11.00
N THR A 17 18.58 -11.29 11.48
CA THR A 17 17.22 -10.90 11.85
C THR A 17 16.25 -10.86 10.68
N PHE A 18 16.72 -10.55 9.47
CA PHE A 18 15.89 -10.60 8.25
C PHE A 18 15.45 -12.03 7.91
N GLU A 19 16.34 -13.02 8.07
CA GLU A 19 15.99 -14.42 7.87
C GLU A 19 15.09 -14.95 9.00
N LEU A 20 15.27 -14.44 10.22
CA LEU A 20 14.36 -14.71 11.33
C LEU A 20 12.95 -14.18 11.08
N GLN A 21 12.82 -12.96 10.54
CA GLN A 21 11.54 -12.41 10.08
C GLN A 21 10.91 -13.32 9.01
N SER A 22 11.67 -13.69 7.99
CA SER A 22 11.18 -14.58 6.92
C SER A 22 10.75 -15.95 7.45
N TYR A 23 11.52 -16.54 8.36
CA TYR A 23 11.18 -17.79 9.01
C TYR A 23 9.83 -17.69 9.74
N PHE A 24 9.64 -16.62 10.51
CA PHE A 24 8.38 -16.37 11.22
C PHE A 24 7.21 -16.21 10.24
N LEU A 25 7.36 -15.38 9.20
CA LEU A 25 6.31 -15.13 8.22
C LEU A 25 5.95 -16.37 7.39
N ARG A 26 6.91 -17.23 7.06
CA ARG A 26 6.64 -18.53 6.42
C ARG A 26 5.77 -19.42 7.29
N ARG A 27 6.05 -19.49 8.59
CA ARG A 27 5.20 -20.23 9.54
C ARG A 27 3.79 -19.65 9.63
N VAL A 28 3.66 -18.32 9.63
CA VAL A 28 2.34 -17.65 9.60
C VAL A 28 1.60 -18.01 8.32
N LYS A 29 2.28 -18.01 7.17
CA LYS A 29 1.69 -18.46 5.91
C LYS A 29 1.19 -19.89 5.99
N ASP A 30 2.00 -20.83 6.49
CA ASP A 30 1.59 -22.24 6.59
C ASP A 30 0.32 -22.38 7.45
N MET A 31 0.22 -21.60 8.54
CA MET A 31 -0.98 -21.56 9.38
C MET A 31 -2.21 -20.99 8.66
N LEU A 32 -2.04 -19.98 7.80
CA LEU A 32 -3.11 -19.41 6.98
C LEU A 32 -3.55 -20.37 5.88
N THR A 33 -2.59 -20.98 5.17
CA THR A 33 -2.84 -21.98 4.12
C THR A 33 -3.62 -23.18 4.66
N ALA A 34 -3.27 -23.67 5.86
CA ALA A 34 -4.00 -24.75 6.53
C ALA A 34 -5.45 -24.40 6.91
N ARG A 35 -5.87 -23.13 6.73
CA ARG A 35 -7.21 -22.60 7.00
C ARG A 35 -7.87 -22.05 5.74
N ASP A 36 -7.35 -22.37 4.56
CA ASP A 36 -7.82 -21.85 3.28
C ASP A 36 -7.85 -20.30 3.27
N ARG A 37 -6.78 -19.69 3.79
CA ARG A 37 -6.56 -18.24 3.77
C ARG A 37 -5.27 -17.90 3.04
N VAL A 38 -5.31 -16.81 2.29
CA VAL A 38 -4.17 -16.25 1.54
C VAL A 38 -3.42 -15.27 2.43
N LEU A 39 -2.08 -15.34 2.43
CA LEU A 39 -1.26 -14.35 3.12
C LEU A 39 -1.34 -13.02 2.35
N VAL A 40 -1.72 -11.96 3.06
CA VAL A 40 -1.60 -10.57 2.59
C VAL A 40 -0.66 -9.84 3.54
N GLY A 41 0.33 -9.13 3.02
CA GLY A 41 1.29 -8.38 3.84
C GLY A 41 1.90 -7.19 3.11
N TRP A 42 2.58 -6.31 3.85
CA TRP A 42 3.38 -5.24 3.26
C TRP A 42 4.60 -5.79 2.52
N ASN A 43 5.19 -5.03 1.60
CA ASN A 43 6.26 -5.51 0.72
C ASN A 43 7.50 -6.05 1.45
N GLU A 44 7.73 -5.66 2.70
CA GLU A 44 8.81 -6.16 3.55
C GLU A 44 8.69 -7.67 3.82
N VAL A 45 7.53 -8.29 3.59
CA VAL A 45 7.35 -9.75 3.62
C VAL A 45 8.24 -10.46 2.59
N ALA A 46 8.67 -9.78 1.52
CA ALA A 46 9.60 -10.33 0.53
C ALA A 46 11.09 -10.27 0.96
N HIS A 47 11.43 -9.48 1.99
CA HIS A 47 12.83 -9.31 2.43
C HIS A 47 13.36 -10.56 3.18
N GLY A 48 14.68 -10.77 3.19
CA GLY A 48 15.31 -11.81 4.01
C GLY A 48 15.15 -13.25 3.50
N GLY A 49 14.89 -13.41 2.20
CA GLY A 49 14.51 -14.70 1.58
C GLY A 49 13.00 -14.91 1.52
N GLY A 50 12.23 -14.03 2.15
CA GLY A 50 10.80 -13.84 1.95
C GLY A 50 9.92 -15.05 2.24
N VAL A 51 8.67 -14.92 1.81
CA VAL A 51 7.65 -15.96 1.85
C VAL A 51 7.40 -16.43 0.41
N PRO A 52 7.16 -17.72 0.13
CA PRO A 52 6.92 -18.18 -1.24
C PRO A 52 5.83 -17.37 -1.94
N ALA A 53 6.03 -17.02 -3.22
CA ALA A 53 5.13 -16.10 -3.91
C ALA A 53 3.74 -16.68 -4.26
N LYS A 54 3.65 -18.00 -4.44
CA LYS A 54 2.38 -18.69 -4.69
C LYS A 54 1.38 -18.41 -3.57
N ASP A 55 0.16 -17.98 -3.87
CA ASP A 55 -0.88 -17.70 -2.87
C ASP A 55 -0.43 -16.66 -1.81
N THR A 56 0.32 -15.65 -2.25
CA THR A 56 0.76 -14.50 -1.44
C THR A 56 0.47 -13.21 -2.19
N LEU A 57 -0.19 -12.27 -1.52
CA LEU A 57 -0.48 -10.93 -2.01
C LEU A 57 0.33 -9.90 -1.23
N LEU A 58 1.06 -9.02 -1.92
CA LEU A 58 1.86 -7.98 -1.29
C LEU A 58 1.29 -6.58 -1.56
N MET A 59 1.23 -5.76 -0.53
CA MET A 59 0.88 -4.34 -0.59
C MET A 59 2.17 -3.53 -0.78
N ALA A 60 2.38 -3.00 -1.98
CA ALA A 60 3.54 -2.18 -2.30
C ALA A 60 3.26 -0.71 -2.02
N TRP A 61 3.96 -0.15 -1.03
CA TRP A 61 3.69 1.20 -0.53
C TRP A 61 4.85 2.19 -0.70
N GLU A 62 6.09 1.69 -0.78
CA GLU A 62 7.27 2.55 -0.73
C GLU A 62 7.43 3.46 -1.97
N ASN A 63 7.30 2.89 -3.17
CA ASN A 63 7.43 3.63 -4.42
C ASN A 63 6.83 2.83 -5.61
N PRO A 64 6.59 3.46 -6.78
CA PRO A 64 5.98 2.79 -7.93
C PRO A 64 6.78 1.60 -8.49
N GLN A 65 8.10 1.57 -8.29
CA GLN A 65 8.99 0.54 -8.85
C GLN A 65 8.93 -0.76 -8.04
N VAL A 66 8.68 -0.68 -6.73
CA VAL A 66 8.57 -1.84 -5.84
C VAL A 66 7.49 -2.81 -6.33
N GLY A 67 6.34 -2.30 -6.76
CA GLY A 67 5.25 -3.16 -7.25
C GLY A 67 5.66 -4.01 -8.44
N ALA A 68 6.30 -3.41 -9.44
CA ALA A 68 6.80 -4.13 -10.61
C ALA A 68 7.95 -5.09 -10.25
N ALA A 69 8.80 -4.74 -9.28
CA ALA A 69 9.86 -5.63 -8.80
C ALA A 69 9.29 -6.90 -8.14
N LEU A 70 8.33 -6.74 -7.21
CA LEU A 70 7.65 -7.87 -6.56
C LEU A 70 6.88 -8.75 -7.57
N ALA A 71 6.26 -8.13 -8.57
CA ALA A 71 5.60 -8.87 -9.63
C ALA A 71 6.59 -9.72 -10.46
N ARG A 72 7.81 -9.22 -10.71
CA ARG A 72 8.88 -10.02 -11.35
C ARG A 72 9.31 -11.21 -10.50
N GLU A 73 9.31 -11.05 -9.17
CA GLU A 73 9.58 -12.13 -8.22
C GLU A 73 8.41 -13.14 -8.10
N GLY A 74 7.28 -12.85 -8.75
CA GLY A 74 6.16 -13.76 -8.89
C GLY A 74 5.03 -13.56 -7.89
N TYR A 75 5.06 -12.49 -7.10
CA TYR A 75 3.97 -12.13 -6.18
C TYR A 75 2.81 -11.49 -6.93
N ASP A 76 1.60 -11.67 -6.40
CA ASP A 76 0.49 -10.79 -6.72
C ASP A 76 0.63 -9.50 -5.90
N VAL A 77 0.24 -8.36 -6.47
CA VAL A 77 0.53 -7.04 -5.88
C VAL A 77 -0.69 -6.14 -5.88
N VAL A 78 -0.93 -5.47 -4.75
CA VAL A 78 -1.78 -4.27 -4.63
C VAL A 78 -0.89 -3.04 -4.47
N ILE A 79 -1.17 -2.00 -5.24
CA ILE A 79 -0.42 -0.74 -5.20
C ILE A 79 -1.08 0.24 -4.24
N THR A 80 -0.35 0.67 -3.21
CA THR A 80 -0.84 1.58 -2.17
C THR A 80 0.25 2.59 -1.77
N PRO A 81 0.73 3.42 -2.72
CA PRO A 81 1.86 4.31 -2.51
C PRO A 81 1.56 5.35 -1.44
N GLY A 82 2.47 5.51 -0.48
CA GLY A 82 2.34 6.54 0.56
C GLY A 82 2.25 7.96 -0.02
N GLN A 83 2.90 8.19 -1.17
CA GLN A 83 2.97 9.49 -1.82
C GLN A 83 1.67 9.91 -2.52
N ALA A 84 0.70 9.01 -2.70
CA ALA A 84 -0.54 9.34 -3.41
C ALA A 84 -1.81 8.81 -2.72
N TYR A 85 -1.76 7.63 -2.10
CA TYR A 85 -2.93 6.89 -1.62
C TYR A 85 -3.01 6.74 -0.09
N TYR A 86 -2.08 7.35 0.65
CA TYR A 86 -2.20 7.48 2.11
C TYR A 86 -2.97 8.76 2.44
N LEU A 87 -4.19 8.58 2.94
CA LEU A 87 -5.14 9.64 3.23
C LEU A 87 -4.81 10.42 4.51
N ASP A 88 -3.89 9.93 5.33
CA ASP A 88 -3.35 10.62 6.49
C ASP A 88 -2.25 11.62 6.14
N MET A 89 -1.71 11.60 4.90
CA MET A 89 -0.76 12.62 4.44
C MET A 89 -1.42 13.98 4.28
N ALA A 90 -0.68 15.04 4.60
CA ALA A 90 -1.08 16.42 4.36
C ALA A 90 -1.38 16.66 2.87
N GLN A 91 -2.37 17.49 2.57
CA GLN A 91 -2.79 17.78 1.19
C GLN A 91 -2.04 18.94 0.55
N SER A 92 -1.20 19.64 1.31
CA SER A 92 -0.37 20.74 0.87
C SER A 92 0.89 20.85 1.75
N PRO A 93 1.95 21.55 1.31
CA PRO A 93 3.13 21.81 2.14
C PRO A 93 2.93 22.95 3.14
N ALA A 94 1.71 23.51 3.26
CA ALA A 94 1.46 24.60 4.17
C ALA A 94 1.61 24.15 5.62
N TRP A 95 2.22 24.99 6.46
CA TRP A 95 2.49 24.66 7.87
C TRP A 95 1.25 24.29 8.68
N LEU A 96 0.09 24.88 8.35
CA LEU A 96 -1.18 24.64 9.04
C LEU A 96 -2.02 23.53 8.38
N GLU A 97 -1.53 22.91 7.31
CA GLU A 97 -2.25 21.81 6.67
C GLU A 97 -2.31 20.61 7.64
N PRO A 98 -3.50 20.06 7.91
CA PRO A 98 -3.61 18.86 8.72
C PRO A 98 -3.04 17.65 7.99
N GLY A 99 -2.43 16.74 8.74
CA GLY A 99 -1.93 15.45 8.25
C GLY A 99 -0.44 15.26 8.52
N ALA A 100 0.05 14.06 8.24
CA ALA A 100 1.46 13.73 8.33
C ALA A 100 2.23 14.18 7.08
N GLY A 101 3.55 14.29 7.18
CA GLY A 101 4.42 14.66 6.06
C GLY A 101 5.50 13.63 5.73
N TRP A 102 5.48 12.44 6.36
CA TRP A 102 6.58 11.48 6.28
C TRP A 102 6.70 10.82 4.90
N ALA A 103 5.59 10.67 4.17
CA ALA A 103 5.58 10.20 2.78
C ALA A 103 5.46 11.35 1.75
N GLY A 104 5.57 12.61 2.20
CA GLY A 104 5.30 13.81 1.41
C GLY A 104 3.90 14.36 1.62
N SER A 105 3.43 15.19 0.68
CA SER A 105 2.06 15.71 0.63
C SER A 105 1.40 15.31 -0.68
N SER A 106 0.09 15.07 -0.65
CA SER A 106 -0.67 14.62 -1.82
C SER A 106 -1.98 15.40 -1.94
N THR A 107 -2.05 16.28 -2.94
CA THR A 107 -3.27 17.00 -3.27
C THR A 107 -4.30 16.03 -3.86
N PRO A 108 -5.61 16.37 -3.83
CA PRO A 108 -6.62 15.61 -4.55
C PRO A 108 -6.32 15.41 -6.04
N GLU A 109 -5.67 16.39 -6.69
CA GLU A 109 -5.26 16.29 -8.10
C GLU A 109 -4.14 15.27 -8.30
N GLN A 110 -3.12 15.28 -7.43
CA GLN A 110 -2.04 14.30 -7.49
C GLN A 110 -2.54 12.88 -7.23
N THR A 111 -3.41 12.71 -6.23
CA THR A 111 -4.09 11.44 -5.95
C THR A 111 -4.92 10.97 -7.15
N TYR A 112 -5.67 11.89 -7.77
CA TYR A 112 -6.48 11.59 -8.95
C TYR A 112 -5.61 11.23 -10.16
N ALA A 113 -4.53 11.96 -10.42
CA ALA A 113 -3.69 11.79 -11.60
C ALA A 113 -2.78 10.56 -11.53
N TYR A 114 -2.55 10.00 -10.34
CA TYR A 114 -1.69 8.83 -10.17
C TYR A 114 -2.16 7.65 -11.02
N ASP A 115 -1.22 7.08 -11.78
CA ASP A 115 -1.39 5.88 -12.58
C ASP A 115 -0.56 4.76 -11.95
N ALA A 116 -1.25 3.86 -11.23
CA ALA A 116 -0.64 2.74 -10.54
C ALA A 116 -0.13 1.65 -11.49
N GLU A 117 -0.63 1.61 -12.72
CA GLU A 117 -0.24 0.62 -13.71
C GLU A 117 0.93 1.09 -14.59
N ALA A 118 1.26 2.40 -14.58
CA ALA A 118 2.31 2.97 -15.42
C ALA A 118 3.68 2.30 -15.25
N SER A 119 3.98 1.75 -14.06
CA SER A 119 5.24 1.06 -13.78
C SER A 119 5.24 -0.43 -14.16
N PHE A 120 4.11 -0.99 -14.58
CA PHE A 120 3.95 -2.41 -14.92
C PHE A 120 4.14 -2.67 -16.43
N PRO A 121 5.18 -3.43 -16.81
CA PRO A 121 5.25 -4.03 -18.14
C PRO A 121 4.02 -4.90 -18.44
N ALA A 122 3.69 -5.05 -19.72
CA ALA A 122 2.49 -5.77 -20.16
C ALA A 122 2.45 -7.23 -19.64
N GLU A 123 3.61 -7.88 -19.56
CA GLU A 123 3.79 -9.24 -19.07
C GLU A 123 3.56 -9.39 -17.56
N LEU A 124 3.67 -8.31 -16.77
CA LEU A 124 3.45 -8.33 -15.33
C LEU A 124 2.03 -7.92 -14.94
N ARG A 125 1.23 -7.38 -15.86
CA ARG A 125 -0.16 -6.96 -15.61
C ARG A 125 -1.05 -8.04 -14.95
N PRO A 126 -0.95 -9.34 -15.29
CA PRO A 126 -1.77 -10.36 -14.63
C PRO A 126 -1.55 -10.49 -13.11
N ARG A 127 -0.43 -9.97 -12.59
CA ARG A 127 -0.08 -9.96 -11.16
C ARG A 127 -0.52 -8.69 -10.43
N PHE A 128 -0.89 -7.65 -11.17
CA PHE A 128 -1.49 -6.45 -10.60
C PHE A 128 -2.94 -6.78 -10.19
N ARG A 129 -3.23 -6.71 -8.89
CA ARG A 129 -4.57 -6.99 -8.33
C ARG A 129 -5.40 -5.74 -8.12
N GLY A 130 -4.80 -4.56 -8.20
CA GLY A 130 -5.48 -3.28 -8.08
C GLY A 130 -4.73 -2.30 -7.17
N VAL A 131 -5.50 -1.35 -6.66
CA VAL A 131 -4.99 -0.28 -5.80
C VAL A 131 -5.72 -0.25 -4.45
N GLN A 132 -5.10 0.34 -3.43
CA GLN A 132 -5.71 0.54 -2.12
C GLN A 132 -5.38 1.91 -1.54
N ALA A 133 -6.42 2.57 -1.01
CA ALA A 133 -6.27 3.71 -0.13
C ALA A 133 -6.00 3.22 1.31
N CYS A 134 -5.05 3.85 1.99
CA CYS A 134 -4.80 3.59 3.41
C CYS A 134 -5.05 4.85 4.22
N ILE A 135 -5.47 4.68 5.47
CA ILE A 135 -5.61 5.77 6.42
C ILE A 135 -5.05 5.32 7.76
N TRP A 136 -3.97 5.98 8.16
CA TRP A 136 -3.35 5.77 9.47
C TRP A 136 -3.93 6.79 10.46
N CYS A 137 -4.32 6.33 11.65
CA CYS A 137 -5.19 7.08 12.55
C CYS A 137 -4.45 7.59 13.80
N GLU A 138 -3.13 7.76 13.76
CA GLU A 138 -2.30 8.14 14.93
C GLU A 138 -2.74 9.47 15.57
N HIS A 139 -3.16 10.44 14.75
CA HIS A 139 -3.45 11.82 15.18
C HIS A 139 -4.94 12.18 15.03
N PHE A 140 -5.84 11.19 15.04
CA PHE A 140 -7.25 11.43 14.74
C PHE A 140 -8.00 11.80 16.01
N HIS A 141 -8.34 13.07 16.11
CA HIS A 141 -8.97 13.64 17.30
C HIS A 141 -10.48 13.87 17.14
N SER A 142 -11.00 13.83 15.91
CA SER A 142 -12.43 14.01 15.61
C SER A 142 -12.81 13.37 14.27
N LYS A 143 -14.12 13.23 14.03
CA LYS A 143 -14.67 12.78 12.74
C LYS A 143 -14.46 13.84 11.65
N ASP A 144 -14.57 15.12 11.99
CA ASP A 144 -14.35 16.21 11.05
C ASP A 144 -12.92 16.17 10.51
N TYR A 145 -11.94 15.95 11.39
CA TYR A 145 -10.54 15.80 11.01
C TYR A 145 -10.32 14.58 10.08
N PHE A 146 -10.98 13.46 10.38
CA PHE A 146 -10.97 12.27 9.51
C PHE A 146 -11.55 12.62 8.12
N ASN A 147 -12.69 13.30 8.07
CA ASN A 147 -13.38 13.59 6.82
C ASN A 147 -12.61 14.62 5.97
N ASP A 148 -11.96 15.61 6.57
CA ASP A 148 -11.09 16.57 5.89
C ASP A 148 -9.91 15.90 5.18
N LEU A 149 -9.33 14.87 5.80
CA LEU A 149 -8.22 14.10 5.25
C LEU A 149 -8.66 13.09 4.17
N VAL A 150 -9.83 12.46 4.37
CA VAL A 150 -10.36 11.41 3.48
C VAL A 150 -11.00 11.97 2.23
N PHE A 151 -11.82 13.01 2.36
CA PHE A 151 -12.60 13.54 1.25
C PHE A 151 -12.00 14.86 0.75
N PRO A 152 -11.88 15.05 -0.57
CA PRO A 152 -12.42 14.21 -1.66
C PRO A 152 -11.46 13.11 -2.16
N ARG A 153 -10.28 12.95 -1.55
CA ARG A 153 -9.22 12.04 -2.04
C ARG A 153 -9.67 10.59 -2.19
N LEU A 154 -10.50 10.07 -1.30
CA LEU A 154 -11.04 8.72 -1.43
C LEU A 154 -11.82 8.51 -2.74
N ALA A 155 -12.62 9.51 -3.15
CA ALA A 155 -13.33 9.47 -4.42
C ALA A 155 -12.36 9.56 -5.61
N ALA A 156 -11.28 10.32 -5.48
CA ALA A 156 -10.22 10.38 -6.49
C ALA A 156 -9.53 9.01 -6.68
N ILE A 157 -9.23 8.31 -5.58
CA ILE A 157 -8.64 6.96 -5.61
C ILE A 157 -9.63 5.97 -6.24
N ALA A 158 -10.91 6.04 -5.86
CA ALA A 158 -11.94 5.18 -6.46
C ALA A 158 -12.05 5.39 -7.97
N GLU A 159 -11.99 6.63 -8.45
CA GLU A 159 -12.03 6.89 -9.88
C GLU A 159 -10.74 6.46 -10.59
N ALA A 160 -9.57 6.64 -9.96
CA ALA A 160 -8.30 6.13 -10.48
C ALA A 160 -8.27 4.59 -10.56
N ALA A 161 -8.94 3.90 -9.64
CA ALA A 161 -9.04 2.43 -9.61
C ALA A 161 -10.01 1.87 -10.67
N TRP A 162 -11.04 2.64 -11.06
CA TRP A 162 -12.17 2.13 -11.85
C TRP A 162 -12.23 2.68 -13.28
N THR A 163 -11.87 3.95 -13.47
CA THR A 163 -12.06 4.64 -14.75
C THR A 163 -10.83 4.46 -15.64
N PRO A 164 -10.99 3.96 -16.88
CA PRO A 164 -9.88 3.88 -17.82
C PRO A 164 -9.22 5.23 -18.04
N LEU A 165 -7.89 5.25 -18.15
CA LEU A 165 -7.08 6.48 -18.26
C LEU A 165 -7.60 7.44 -19.34
N ALA A 166 -8.00 6.91 -20.51
CA ALA A 166 -8.53 7.69 -21.63
C ALA A 166 -9.86 8.43 -21.35
N ARG A 167 -10.54 8.12 -20.24
CA ARG A 167 -11.79 8.76 -19.82
C ARG A 167 -11.63 9.60 -18.54
N LYS A 168 -10.43 9.65 -17.96
CA LYS A 168 -10.17 10.49 -16.79
C LYS A 168 -10.16 11.95 -17.24
N ASP A 169 -10.96 12.76 -16.54
CA ASP A 169 -11.04 14.21 -16.73
C ASP A 169 -11.03 14.87 -15.35
N TRP A 170 -9.92 15.52 -15.02
CA TRP A 170 -9.73 16.18 -13.73
C TRP A 170 -10.74 17.30 -13.49
N LEU A 171 -11.04 18.13 -14.50
CA LEU A 171 -11.95 19.26 -14.33
C LEU A 171 -13.37 18.76 -14.07
N ARG A 172 -13.81 17.71 -14.79
CA ARG A 172 -15.07 17.03 -14.51
C ARG A 172 -15.10 16.52 -13.07
N PHE A 173 -14.07 15.77 -12.65
CA PHE A 173 -13.99 15.21 -11.31
C PHE A 173 -14.03 16.32 -10.24
N ALA A 174 -13.22 17.37 -10.39
CA ALA A 174 -13.13 18.46 -9.41
C ALA A 174 -14.44 19.23 -9.23
N VAL A 175 -15.25 19.36 -10.29
CA VAL A 175 -16.60 19.94 -10.20
C VAL A 175 -17.54 19.00 -9.45
N GLN A 176 -17.51 17.69 -9.75
CA GLN A 176 -18.37 16.69 -9.11
C GLN A 176 -18.01 16.42 -7.65
N ALA A 177 -16.72 16.47 -7.29
CA ALA A 177 -16.20 16.23 -5.95
C ALA A 177 -16.71 17.26 -4.91
N ARG A 178 -17.22 18.42 -5.36
CA ARG A 178 -17.88 19.39 -4.47
C ARG A 178 -19.22 18.88 -3.94
N ASN A 179 -19.83 17.93 -4.66
CA ASN A 179 -21.11 17.33 -4.31
C ASN A 179 -20.97 16.07 -3.45
N THR A 180 -19.74 15.57 -3.24
CA THR A 180 -19.52 14.45 -2.33
C THR A 180 -19.92 14.87 -0.91
N PRO A 181 -20.61 13.99 -0.15
CA PRO A 181 -21.04 14.33 1.20
C PRO A 181 -19.85 14.78 2.04
N ARG A 182 -19.93 16.00 2.58
CA ARG A 182 -19.09 16.41 3.71
C ARG A 182 -19.76 15.83 4.95
N LEU A 183 -19.48 14.56 5.23
CA LEU A 183 -20.02 13.86 6.40
C LEU A 183 -19.50 14.49 7.70
#